data_AF-A0A1V5SEG0-F1
#
_entry.id   AF-A0A1V5SEG0-F1
#
_cell.length_a   1.000
_cell.length_b   1.000
_cell.length_c   1.000
_cell.angle_alpha   90.00
_cell.angle_beta   90.00
_cell.angle_gamma   90.00
#
_symmetry.space_group_name_H-M   'P 1'
#
loop_
_entity.id
_entity.type
_entity.pdbx_description
1 polymer ?
#
loop_
_entity_poly.entity_id
_entity_poly.type
_entity_poly.pdbx_seq_one_letter_code
_entity_poly.pdbx_strand_id
1 'polypeptide(L)'
;MNYLYLFLTLFSSYSVGRVSHILGGHLNTPHHWIYGVIALIVGIIYRNTAWGYYLISFGIGFIISDFKDMIDLKFFGVDDVEIKKFWGID
;
A
#
# COMPACT_ATOMS: atom_id res chain seq x y z
N MET A 1 5.64 -18.61 -12.18
CA MET A 1 5.12 -17.28 -11.79
C MET A 1 5.50 -16.29 -12.87
N ASN A 2 4.58 -15.46 -13.37
CA ASN A 2 4.91 -14.48 -14.41
C ASN A 2 5.24 -13.13 -13.76
N TYR A 3 6.48 -12.68 -13.93
CA TYR A 3 6.98 -11.43 -13.33
C TYR A 3 6.25 -10.18 -13.84
N LEU A 4 5.72 -10.21 -15.07
CA LEU A 4 4.90 -9.10 -15.58
C LEU A 4 3.64 -8.91 -14.74
N TYR A 5 2.96 -9.99 -14.36
CA TYR A 5 1.75 -9.89 -13.53
C TYR A 5 2.09 -9.39 -12.13
N LEU A 6 3.20 -9.83 -11.53
CA LEU A 6 3.66 -9.29 -10.24
C LEU A 6 3.96 -7.79 -10.34
N PHE A 7 4.67 -7.36 -11.38
CA PHE A 7 4.93 -5.94 -11.60
C PHE A 7 3.63 -5.14 -11.74
N LEU A 8 2.67 -5.62 -12.53
CA LEU A 8 1.37 -4.97 -12.71
C LEU A 8 0.58 -4.94 -11.40
N THR A 9 0.60 -6.00 -10.59
CA THR A 9 -0.04 -6.03 -9.27
C THR A 9 0.57 -4.99 -8.34
N LEU A 10 1.90 -4.93 -8.24
CA LEU A 10 2.61 -3.94 -7.43
C LEU A 10 2.30 -2.50 -7.88
N PHE A 11 2.38 -2.24 -9.19
CA PHE A 11 2.14 -0.91 -9.73
C PHE A 11 0.69 -0.46 -9.52
N SER A 12 -0.27 -1.38 -9.72
CA SER A 12 -1.68 -1.10 -9.51
C SER A 12 -1.98 -0.86 -8.03
N SER A 13 -1.41 -1.66 -7.12
CA SER A 13 -1.63 -1.46 -5.69
C SER A 13 -1.03 -0.15 -5.18
N TYR A 14 0.19 0.21 -5.62
CA TYR A 14 0.76 1.54 -5.36
C TYR A 14 -0.18 2.65 -5.86
N SER A 15 -0.66 2.54 -7.09
CA SER A 15 -1.54 3.55 -7.69
C SER A 15 -2.84 3.71 -6.91
N VAL A 16 -3.47 2.60 -6.49
CA VAL A 16 -4.68 2.61 -5.67
C VAL A 16 -4.40 3.25 -4.31
N GLY A 17 -3.30 2.86 -3.64
CA GLY A 17 -2.91 3.44 -2.35
C GLY A 17 -2.65 4.94 -2.43
N ARG A 18 -2.05 5.43 -3.53
CA ARG A 18 -1.88 6.88 -3.76
C ARG A 18 -3.19 7.59 -3.99
N VAL A 19 -4.07 7.03 -4.81
CA VAL A 19 -5.40 7.62 -5.06
C VAL A 19 -6.21 7.67 -3.77
N SER A 20 -6.20 6.61 -2.96
CA SER A 20 -6.91 6.58 -1.68
C SER A 20 -6.30 7.54 -0.67
N HIS A 21 -4.98 7.68 -0.62
CA HIS A 21 -4.31 8.68 0.23
C HIS A 21 -4.66 10.13 -0.18
N ILE A 22 -4.71 10.42 -1.49
CA ILE A 22 -5.08 11.76 -2.01
C ILE A 22 -6.56 12.09 -1.74
N LEU A 23 -7.46 11.16 -2.09
CA LEU A 23 -8.90 11.40 -1.99
C LEU A 23 -9.45 11.20 -0.59
N GLY A 24 -8.88 10.26 0.17
CA GLY A 24 -9.37 9.80 1.47
C GLY A 24 -8.57 10.30 2.66
N GLY A 25 -7.44 11.00 2.49
CA GLY A 25 -6.61 11.49 3.61
C GLY A 25 -7.33 12.44 4.58
N HIS A 26 -8.51 12.96 4.20
CA HIS A 26 -9.36 13.76 5.09
C HIS A 26 -10.22 12.91 6.04
N LEU A 27 -10.26 11.58 5.84
CA LEU A 27 -11.04 10.66 6.64
C LEU A 27 -10.19 10.15 7.81
N ASN A 28 -10.79 10.11 9.00
CA ASN A 28 -10.14 9.52 10.17
C ASN A 28 -10.23 7.99 10.09
N THR A 29 -9.28 7.37 9.37
CA THR A 29 -9.23 5.93 9.10
C THR A 29 -7.82 5.38 9.36
N PRO A 30 -7.64 4.04 9.45
CA PRO A 30 -6.29 3.47 9.48
C PRO A 30 -5.49 3.90 8.26
N HIS A 31 -4.21 4.21 8.46
CA HIS A 31 -3.32 4.52 7.34
C HIS A 31 -3.15 3.31 6.42
N HIS A 32 -2.90 3.60 5.15
CA HIS A 32 -2.97 2.62 4.07
C HIS A 32 -1.88 1.55 4.22
N TRP A 33 -0.70 1.92 4.72
CA TRP A 33 0.40 0.99 4.92
C TRP A 33 0.03 -0.20 5.83
N ILE A 34 -0.93 -0.03 6.77
CA ILE A 34 -1.41 -1.11 7.64
C ILE A 34 -2.04 -2.23 6.82
N TYR A 35 -2.91 -1.87 5.86
CA TYR A 35 -3.53 -2.85 4.96
C TYR A 35 -2.48 -3.54 4.08
N GLY A 36 -1.44 -2.79 3.68
CA GLY A 36 -0.29 -3.33 2.97
C GLY A 36 0.49 -4.36 3.80
N VAL A 37 0.74 -4.09 5.07
CA VAL A 37 1.40 -5.02 6.01
C VAL A 37 0.56 -6.27 6.22
N ILE A 38 -0.76 -6.13 6.41
CA ILE A 38 -1.66 -7.28 6.55
C ILE A 38 -1.61 -8.15 5.28
N ALA A 39 -1.73 -7.54 4.10
CA ALA A 39 -1.65 -8.27 2.83
C ALA A 39 -0.30 -8.97 2.65
N LEU A 40 0.80 -8.32 3.05
CA LEU A 40 2.14 -8.90 3.02
C LEU A 40 2.24 -10.13 3.94
N ILE A 41 1.79 -10.03 5.18
CA ILE A 41 1.81 -11.14 6.15
C ILE A 41 0.99 -12.32 5.64
N VAL A 42 -0.25 -12.08 5.19
CA VAL A 42 -1.10 -13.13 4.61
C VAL A 42 -0.43 -13.74 3.39
N GLY A 43 0.14 -12.93 2.50
CA GLY A 43 0.86 -13.41 1.33
C GLY A 43 2.05 -14.32 1.69
N ILE A 44 2.81 -13.99 2.73
CA ILE A 44 3.94 -14.80 3.24
C ILE A 44 3.46 -16.15 3.81
N ILE A 45 2.32 -16.16 4.52
CA ILE A 45 1.71 -17.40 5.04
C ILE A 45 1.35 -18.33 3.86
N TYR A 46 0.83 -17.77 2.78
CA TYR A 46 0.40 -18.53 1.59
C TYR A 46 1.42 -18.53 0.44
N ARG A 47 2.70 -18.29 0.72
CA ARG A 47 3.77 -18.16 -0.29
C ARG A 47 3.95 -19.37 -1.22
N ASN A 48 3.44 -20.54 -0.84
CA ASN A 48 3.50 -21.75 -1.67
C ASN A 48 2.44 -21.76 -2.79
N THR A 49 1.60 -20.73 -2.86
CA THR A 49 0.51 -20.60 -3.83
C THR A 49 0.74 -19.39 -4.74
N ALA A 50 0.16 -19.41 -5.95
CA ALA A 50 0.29 -18.29 -6.87
C ALA A 50 -0.25 -16.96 -6.29
N TRP A 51 -1.37 -17.03 -5.59
CA TRP A 51 -2.02 -15.88 -4.98
C TRP A 51 -1.25 -15.31 -3.78
N GLY A 52 -0.47 -16.13 -3.07
CA GLY A 52 0.44 -15.64 -2.03
C GLY A 52 1.45 -14.63 -2.58
N TYR A 53 2.04 -14.88 -3.75
CA TYR A 53 2.95 -13.93 -4.39
C TYR A 53 2.23 -12.66 -4.89
N TYR A 54 0.99 -12.76 -5.38
CA TYR A 54 0.20 -11.58 -5.72
C TYR A 54 -0.11 -10.73 -4.48
N LEU A 55 -0.43 -11.34 -3.34
CA LEU A 55 -0.65 -10.63 -2.08
C LEU A 55 0.63 -9.96 -1.55
N ILE A 56 1.78 -10.65 -1.63
CA ILE A 56 3.08 -10.05 -1.27
C ILE A 56 3.34 -8.83 -2.14
N SER A 57 3.19 -8.99 -3.45
CA SER A 57 3.40 -7.91 -4.42
C SER A 57 2.44 -6.73 -4.21
N PHE A 58 1.16 -7.03 -3.96
CA PHE A 58 0.14 -6.05 -3.61
C PHE A 58 0.53 -5.29 -2.35
N GLY A 59 0.85 -6.01 -1.27
CA GLY A 59 1.21 -5.44 0.02
C GLY A 59 2.43 -4.53 -0.05
N ILE A 60 3.46 -4.93 -0.80
CA ILE A 60 4.64 -4.08 -1.05
C ILE A 60 4.25 -2.77 -1.74
N GLY A 61 3.47 -2.83 -2.83
CA GLY A 61 3.06 -1.60 -3.53
C GLY A 61 2.23 -0.66 -2.65
N PHE A 62 1.33 -1.22 -1.83
CA PHE A 62 0.48 -0.47 -0.91
C PHE A 62 1.27 0.15 0.27
N ILE A 63 2.32 -0.52 0.74
CA ILE A 63 3.26 0.03 1.72
C ILE A 63 4.05 1.19 1.10
N ILE A 64 4.57 1.01 -0.12
CA ILE A 64 5.37 2.05 -0.80
C ILE A 64 4.56 3.33 -1.02
N SER A 65 3.26 3.23 -1.30
CA SER A 65 2.40 4.40 -1.50
C SER A 65 2.23 5.29 -0.27
N ASP A 66 2.54 4.76 0.93
CA ASP A 66 2.24 5.36 2.24
C ASP A 66 3.44 5.16 3.19
N PHE A 67 4.65 5.17 2.60
CA PHE A 67 5.85 4.68 3.27
C PHE A 67 6.38 5.62 4.34
N LYS A 68 6.21 6.95 4.21
CA LYS A 68 6.69 7.87 5.25
C LYS A 68 5.74 7.86 6.44
N ASP A 69 4.43 7.76 6.23
CA ASP A 69 3.47 7.46 7.32
C ASP A 69 3.79 6.13 8.05
N MET A 70 4.25 5.11 7.32
CA MET A 70 4.73 3.86 7.94
C MET A 70 6.00 4.08 8.79
N ILE A 71 6.99 4.82 8.29
CA ILE A 71 8.22 5.13 9.03
C ILE A 71 7.91 5.93 10.29
N ASP A 72 7.01 6.90 10.18
CA ASP A 72 6.54 7.74 11.29
C ASP A 72 5.59 6.99 12.24
N LEU A 73 5.28 5.72 11.95
CA LEU A 73 4.37 4.87 12.72
C LEU A 73 3.00 5.52 12.95
N LYS A 74 2.50 6.24 11.96
CA LYS A 74 1.14 6.80 12.01
C LYS A 74 0.13 5.69 11.74
N PHE A 75 -0.61 5.30 12.77
CA PHE A 75 -1.58 4.21 12.65
C PHE A 75 -2.98 4.66 12.25
N PHE A 76 -3.37 5.86 12.67
CA PHE A 76 -4.70 6.41 12.48
C PHE A 76 -4.62 7.93 12.46
N GLY A 77 -5.35 8.58 11.57
CA GLY A 77 -5.33 10.03 11.53
C GLY A 77 -6.02 10.63 10.34
N VAL A 78 -6.13 11.95 10.39
CA VAL A 78 -6.45 12.81 9.25
C VAL A 78 -5.13 13.43 8.82
N ASP A 79 -4.83 13.40 7.53
CA ASP A 79 -3.62 13.99 7.01
C ASP A 79 -3.71 15.52 6.98
N ASP A 80 -2.55 16.16 7.09
CA ASP A 80 -2.44 17.60 6.90
C ASP A 80 -2.92 18.00 5.50
N VAL A 81 -3.53 19.18 5.40
CA VAL A 81 -4.05 19.71 4.13
C VAL A 81 -2.87 20.20 3.29
N GLU A 82 -2.21 19.28 2.61
CA GLU A 82 -1.13 19.54 1.67
C GLU A 82 -1.51 19.15 0.24
N ILE A 83 -0.88 19.77 -0.75
CA ILE A 83 -1.03 19.36 -2.16
C ILE A 83 -0.27 18.05 -2.35
N LYS A 84 -0.99 16.94 -2.19
CA LYS A 84 -0.46 15.59 -2.37
C LYS A 84 -0.13 15.34 -3.84
N LYS A 85 1.09 14.81 -4.09
CA LYS A 85 1.56 14.47 -5.45
C LYS A 85 1.29 13.00 -5.72
N PHE A 86 0.91 12.63 -6.94
CA PHE A 86 0.72 11.22 -7.27
C PHE A 86 2.00 10.40 -7.05
N TRP A 87 3.14 10.87 -7.57
CA TRP A 87 4.47 10.26 -7.42
C TRP A 87 5.18 10.71 -6.13
N GLY A 88 4.49 10.62 -5.01
CA GLY A 88 4.99 10.96 -3.67
C GLY A 88 5.31 9.72 -2.84
N ILE A 89 6.19 9.91 -1.85
CA ILE A 89 6.43 8.98 -0.75
C ILE A 89 6.22 9.84 0.50
N ASP A 90 4.97 9.84 1.00
CA ASP A 90 4.45 10.83 1.94
C ASP A 90 4.27 10.24 3.34
#